data_AF-A0ABC8JKB6-F1
#
_entry.id   AF-A0ABC8JKB6-F1
#
_cell.length_a   1.000
_cell.length_b   1.000
_cell.length_c   1.000
_cell.angle_alpha   90.00
_cell.angle_beta   90.00
_cell.angle_gamma   90.00
#
_symmetry.space_group_name_H-M   'P 1'
#
loop_
_entity.id
_entity.type
_entity.pdbx_description
1 polymer ?
#
loop_
_entity_poly.entity_id
_entity_poly.type
_entity_poly.pdbx_seq_one_letter_code
_entity_poly.pdbx_strand_id
1 'polypeptide(L)'
;MRSALDTLAATGLPIWLTEVDVQAPPNVQAKFFEQVLREGHAHPQVKGMVTWSGYSPSGCYQMCLTDGNFRNLPTGDVVDKLLREWGGLRGQTTGLTDADGFFEASLFHGDYDINIAHPLSNSIASHSLKLTSDDSQPSPFVVHV
;
A
#
# COMPACT_ATOMS: atom_id res chain seq x y z
N MET A 1 -7.92 -13.76 13.30
CA MET A 1 -6.83 -12.77 13.10
C MET A 1 -7.12 -11.50 13.88
N ARG A 2 -8.18 -10.73 13.58
CA ARG A 2 -8.59 -9.50 14.30
C ARG A 2 -8.36 -9.53 15.81
N SER A 3 -9.03 -10.43 16.52
CA SER A 3 -8.92 -10.53 17.99
C SER A 3 -7.49 -10.76 18.51
N ALA A 4 -6.64 -11.48 17.76
CA ALA A 4 -5.24 -11.67 18.15
C ALA A 4 -4.44 -10.39 17.93
N LEU A 5 -4.68 -9.67 16.83
CA LEU A 5 -4.07 -8.36 16.60
C LEU A 5 -4.50 -7.36 17.67
N ASP A 6 -5.78 -7.31 18.03
CA ASP A 6 -6.30 -6.43 19.09
C ASP A 6 -5.65 -6.73 20.44
N THR A 7 -5.44 -8.02 20.75
CA THR A 7 -4.78 -8.45 22.00
C THR A 7 -3.32 -8.01 22.04
N LEU A 8 -2.57 -8.18 20.94
CA LEU A 8 -1.18 -7.72 20.85
C LEU A 8 -1.11 -6.20 20.87
N ALA A 9 -2.06 -5.52 20.21
CA ALA A 9 -2.16 -4.08 20.14
C ALA A 9 -2.40 -3.44 21.51
N ALA A 10 -3.09 -4.14 22.42
CA ALA A 10 -3.30 -3.69 23.79
C ALA A 10 -1.99 -3.49 24.58
N THR A 11 -0.87 -4.05 24.11
CA THR A 11 0.47 -3.78 24.69
C THR A 11 1.01 -2.39 24.35
N GLY A 12 0.44 -1.69 23.37
CA GLY A 12 0.94 -0.42 22.86
C GLY A 12 2.19 -0.53 21.97
N LEU A 13 2.63 -1.76 21.65
CA LEU A 13 3.81 -2.01 20.82
C LEU A 13 3.41 -2.21 19.34
N PRO A 14 4.29 -1.84 18.39
CA PRO A 14 4.06 -2.10 16.98
C PRO A 14 4.08 -3.61 16.68
N ILE A 15 3.18 -4.05 15.82
CA ILE A 15 3.07 -5.43 15.37
C ILE A 15 3.73 -5.57 14.00
N TRP A 16 4.52 -6.63 13.83
CA TRP A 16 5.02 -7.08 12.54
C TRP A 16 4.52 -8.50 12.28
N LEU A 17 3.92 -8.72 11.10
CA LEU A 17 3.66 -10.08 10.63
C LEU A 17 4.92 -10.55 9.91
N THR A 18 5.75 -11.36 10.57
CA THR A 18 7.13 -11.60 10.10
C THR A 18 7.26 -12.71 9.05
N GLU A 19 6.30 -13.63 8.98
CA GLU A 19 6.38 -14.84 8.14
C GLU A 19 5.00 -15.20 7.58
N VAL A 20 4.38 -14.28 6.84
CA VAL A 20 3.07 -14.53 6.24
C VAL A 20 3.19 -15.63 5.18
N ASP A 21 2.65 -16.81 5.49
CA ASP A 21 2.50 -17.96 4.60
C ASP A 21 1.09 -18.54 4.78
N VAL A 22 0.45 -18.97 3.68
CA VAL A 22 -0.95 -19.41 3.71
C VAL A 22 -1.09 -20.80 3.10
N GLN A 23 -1.32 -21.80 3.96
CA GLN A 23 -1.66 -23.14 3.52
C GLN A 23 -3.17 -23.25 3.26
N ALA A 24 -3.55 -23.44 2.01
CA ALA A 24 -4.95 -23.64 1.61
C ALA A 24 -5.02 -24.34 0.23
N PRO A 25 -6.18 -24.89 -0.17
CA PRO A 25 -6.35 -25.43 -1.52
C PRO A 25 -6.04 -24.38 -2.60
N PRO A 26 -5.42 -24.76 -3.74
CA PRO A 26 -4.93 -23.81 -4.74
C PRO A 26 -5.99 -22.82 -5.27
N ASN A 27 -7.26 -23.25 -5.33
CA ASN A 27 -8.36 -22.42 -5.82
C ASN A 27 -8.81 -21.32 -4.84
N VAL A 28 -8.37 -21.37 -3.57
CA VAL A 28 -8.72 -20.37 -2.54
C VAL A 28 -7.51 -19.74 -1.84
N GLN A 29 -6.30 -20.26 -2.06
CA GLN A 29 -5.08 -19.79 -1.41
C GLN A 29 -4.84 -18.29 -1.61
N ALA A 30 -4.91 -17.81 -2.86
CA ALA A 30 -4.74 -16.39 -3.16
C ALA A 30 -5.80 -15.51 -2.48
N LYS A 31 -7.05 -15.97 -2.41
CA LYS A 31 -8.13 -15.24 -1.71
C LYS A 31 -7.85 -15.11 -0.21
N PHE A 32 -7.41 -16.18 0.44
CA PHE A 32 -7.09 -16.13 1.87
C PHE A 32 -5.84 -15.31 2.15
N PHE A 33 -4.84 -15.39 1.27
CA PHE A 33 -3.67 -14.54 1.34
C PHE A 33 -4.02 -13.05 1.24
N GLU A 34 -4.88 -12.68 0.29
CA GLU A 34 -5.39 -11.31 0.18
C GLU A 34 -6.13 -10.87 1.45
N GLN A 35 -6.96 -11.73 2.04
CA GLN A 35 -7.67 -11.42 3.28
C GLN A 35 -6.71 -11.17 4.45
N VAL A 36 -5.65 -11.98 4.59
CA VAL A 36 -4.62 -11.80 5.63
C VAL A 36 -3.89 -10.46 5.45
N LEU A 37 -3.46 -10.15 4.21
CA LEU A 37 -2.76 -8.89 3.94
C LEU A 37 -3.64 -7.66 4.16
N ARG A 38 -4.91 -7.70 3.73
CA ARG A 38 -5.86 -6.60 3.98
C ARG A 38 -6.18 -6.43 5.46
N GLU A 39 -6.36 -7.52 6.19
CA GLU A 39 -6.60 -7.49 7.63
C GLU A 39 -5.41 -6.91 8.38
N GLY A 40 -4.19 -7.32 8.02
CA GLY A 40 -2.95 -6.74 8.56
C GLY A 40 -2.82 -5.26 8.24
N HIS A 41 -2.97 -4.88 6.98
CA HIS A 41 -2.89 -3.48 6.54
C HIS A 41 -3.96 -2.57 7.21
N ALA A 42 -5.17 -3.08 7.43
CA ALA A 42 -6.25 -2.32 8.06
C ALA A 42 -6.07 -2.14 9.58
N HIS A 43 -5.14 -2.84 10.23
CA HIS A 43 -4.96 -2.77 11.67
C HIS A 43 -3.93 -1.70 12.05
N PRO A 44 -4.27 -0.65 12.82
CA PRO A 44 -3.42 0.54 13.02
C PRO A 44 -2.09 0.24 13.73
N GLN A 45 -2.03 -0.82 14.55
CA GLN A 45 -0.79 -1.25 15.21
C GLN A 45 0.10 -2.14 14.33
N VAL A 46 -0.36 -2.64 13.19
CA VAL A 46 0.50 -3.39 12.27
C VAL A 46 1.34 -2.39 11.48
N LYS A 47 2.66 -2.44 11.66
CA LYS A 47 3.62 -1.51 11.04
C LYS A 47 4.39 -2.14 9.88
N GLY A 48 4.29 -3.45 9.71
CA GLY A 48 4.94 -4.15 8.61
C GLY A 48 4.46 -5.58 8.47
N MET A 49 4.62 -6.11 7.27
CA MET A 49 4.36 -7.50 6.93
C MET A 49 5.49 -8.00 6.04
N VAL A 50 5.99 -9.20 6.32
CA VAL A 50 7.01 -9.91 5.57
C VAL A 50 6.43 -11.27 5.20
N THR A 51 6.47 -11.60 3.91
CA THR A 51 5.91 -12.85 3.38
C THR A 51 6.98 -13.94 3.36
N TRP A 52 6.64 -15.14 3.84
CA TRP A 52 7.54 -16.29 3.79
C TRP A 52 7.35 -17.08 2.50
N SER A 53 7.85 -16.50 1.40
CA SER A 53 7.58 -16.98 0.05
C SER A 53 8.86 -17.18 -0.78
N GLY A 54 9.95 -17.54 -0.11
CA GLY A 54 11.24 -17.81 -0.76
C GLY A 54 11.12 -18.95 -1.76
N TYR A 55 11.43 -18.67 -3.02
CA TYR A 55 11.42 -19.67 -4.08
C TYR A 55 12.67 -20.57 -4.00
N SER A 56 12.49 -21.87 -4.23
CA SER A 56 13.55 -22.84 -4.52
C SER A 56 13.15 -23.69 -5.73
N PRO A 57 14.09 -24.38 -6.42
CA PRO A 57 13.75 -25.29 -7.51
C PRO A 57 12.75 -26.40 -7.14
N SER A 58 12.66 -26.77 -5.86
CA SER A 58 11.68 -27.72 -5.30
C SER A 58 10.33 -27.08 -4.93
N GLY A 59 10.16 -25.78 -5.15
CA GLY A 59 8.99 -25.01 -4.74
C GLY A 59 9.25 -24.12 -3.53
N CYS A 60 8.18 -23.74 -2.83
CA CYS A 60 8.20 -22.95 -1.61
C CYS A 60 7.62 -23.77 -0.45
N TYR A 61 7.56 -23.23 0.76
CA TYR A 61 7.04 -23.96 1.92
C TYR A 61 5.53 -24.24 1.81
N GLN A 62 4.66 -23.23 1.95
CA GLN A 62 3.21 -23.39 1.65
C GLN A 62 2.76 -22.55 0.46
N MET A 63 3.39 -21.40 0.23
CA MET A 63 2.97 -20.43 -0.77
C MET A 63 4.16 -19.85 -1.54
N CYS A 64 4.14 -19.99 -2.86
CA CYS A 64 5.03 -19.25 -3.75
C CYS A 64 4.36 -17.96 -4.23
N LEU A 65 5.13 -16.91 -4.51
CA LEU A 65 4.61 -15.74 -5.25
C LEU A 65 4.80 -15.90 -6.76
N THR A 66 5.83 -16.63 -7.19
CA THR A 66 6.16 -16.83 -8.60
C THR A 66 6.42 -18.31 -8.92
N ASP A 67 6.30 -18.66 -10.19
CA ASP A 67 6.77 -19.95 -10.73
C ASP A 67 8.31 -19.97 -10.85
N GLY A 68 8.86 -21.10 -11.33
CA GLY A 68 10.30 -21.25 -11.52
C GLY A 68 10.92 -20.45 -12.67
N ASN A 69 10.11 -19.75 -13.45
CA ASN A 69 10.53 -18.80 -14.47
C ASN A 69 10.29 -17.35 -14.02
N PHE A 70 10.04 -17.14 -12.72
CA PHE A 70 9.72 -15.83 -12.14
C PHE A 70 8.48 -15.17 -12.74
N ARG A 71 7.51 -15.95 -13.22
CA ARG A 71 6.17 -15.44 -13.57
C ARG A 71 5.30 -15.46 -12.33
N ASN A 72 4.48 -14.43 -12.13
CA ASN A 72 3.55 -14.40 -11.02
C ASN A 72 2.63 -15.62 -11.01
N LEU A 73 2.41 -16.14 -9.81
CA LEU A 73 1.29 -17.00 -9.46
C LEU A 73 0.13 -16.12 -8.95
N PRO A 74 -1.09 -16.67 -8.77
CA PRO A 74 -2.22 -15.90 -8.27
C PRO A 74 -1.97 -15.16 -6.94
N THR A 75 -1.09 -15.68 -6.09
CA THR A 75 -0.62 -15.08 -4.84
C THR A 75 0.36 -13.92 -5.07
N GLY A 76 1.23 -13.99 -6.08
CA GLY A 76 2.06 -12.86 -6.53
C GLY A 76 1.19 -11.73 -7.08
N ASP A 77 0.18 -12.07 -7.89
CA ASP A 77 -0.77 -11.09 -8.42
C ASP A 77 -1.54 -10.34 -7.33
N VAL A 78 -1.82 -11.01 -6.20
CA VAL A 78 -2.40 -10.36 -5.02
C VAL A 78 -1.47 -9.29 -4.45
N VAL A 79 -0.18 -9.58 -4.27
CA VAL A 79 0.79 -8.59 -3.76
C VAL A 79 0.85 -7.38 -4.69
N ASP A 80 1.03 -7.62 -5.98
CA ASP A 80 1.10 -6.57 -6.99
C ASP A 80 -0.17 -5.72 -7.05
N LYS A 81 -1.34 -6.37 -6.95
CA LYS A 81 -2.63 -5.68 -6.90
C LYS A 81 -2.72 -4.77 -5.68
N LEU A 82 -2.43 -5.30 -4.49
CA LEU A 82 -2.53 -4.54 -3.24
C LEU A 82 -1.51 -3.40 -3.18
N LEU A 83 -0.29 -3.61 -3.67
CA LEU A 83 0.70 -2.53 -3.75
C LEU A 83 0.22 -1.39 -4.65
N ARG A 84 -0.43 -1.68 -5.78
CA ARG A 84 -1.03 -0.66 -6.64
C ARG A 84 -2.20 0.05 -5.96
N GLU A 85 -3.10 -0.71 -5.33
CA GLU A 85 -4.23 -0.16 -4.58
C GLU A 85 -3.78 0.75 -3.43
N TRP A 86 -2.65 0.42 -2.79
CA TRP A 86 -2.10 1.16 -1.64
C TRP A 86 -1.07 2.21 -2.02
N GLY A 87 -1.13 2.75 -3.24
CA GLY A 87 -0.28 3.87 -3.66
C GLY A 87 1.21 3.53 -3.81
N GLY A 88 1.58 2.26 -3.73
CA GLY A 88 2.91 1.76 -4.05
C GLY A 88 3.19 1.78 -5.55
N LEU A 89 4.38 1.30 -5.93
CA LEU A 89 4.83 1.19 -7.35
C LEU A 89 4.75 2.51 -8.16
N ARG A 90 4.88 3.67 -7.49
CA ARG A 90 4.86 5.01 -8.10
C ARG A 90 3.55 5.33 -8.84
N GLY A 91 2.41 4.90 -8.30
CA GLY A 91 1.11 5.36 -8.78
C GLY A 91 1.04 6.89 -8.75
N GLN A 92 0.78 7.51 -9.90
CA GLN A 92 0.54 8.95 -9.97
C GLN A 92 -0.93 9.22 -9.70
N THR A 93 -1.19 10.11 -8.76
CA THR A 93 -2.51 10.72 -8.59
C THR A 93 -2.54 11.99 -9.43
N THR A 94 -3.45 12.06 -10.40
CA THR A 94 -3.64 13.22 -11.26
C THR A 94 -5.10 13.66 -11.20
N GLY A 95 -5.35 14.95 -11.36
CA GLY A 95 -6.69 15.50 -11.39
C GLY A 95 -6.69 16.98 -11.76
N LEU A 96 -7.88 17.54 -11.85
CA LEU A 96 -8.11 18.96 -12.13
C LEU A 96 -8.63 19.61 -10.85
N THR A 97 -8.27 20.88 -10.65
CA THR A 97 -8.94 21.70 -9.64
C THR A 97 -10.40 21.91 -10.01
N ASP A 98 -11.24 22.10 -9.01
CA ASP A 98 -12.61 22.54 -9.20
C ASP A 98 -12.69 24.04 -9.60
N ALA A 99 -13.92 24.57 -9.65
CA ALA A 99 -14.16 25.96 -10.03
C ALA A 99 -13.60 26.99 -9.02
N ASP A 100 -13.38 26.56 -7.78
CA ASP A 100 -12.83 27.38 -6.70
C ASP A 100 -11.31 27.20 -6.55
N GLY A 101 -10.69 26.33 -7.36
CA GLY A 101 -9.25 26.08 -7.38
C GLY A 101 -8.79 24.97 -6.44
N PHE A 102 -9.69 24.15 -5.89
CA PHE A 102 -9.34 23.06 -4.97
C PHE A 102 -9.17 21.72 -5.67
N PHE A 103 -8.20 20.93 -5.21
CA PHE A 103 -8.03 19.53 -5.58
C PHE A 103 -7.82 18.70 -4.31
N GLU A 104 -8.64 17.67 -4.12
CA GLU A 104 -8.57 16.78 -2.96
C GLU A 104 -8.15 15.37 -3.37
N ALA A 105 -7.21 14.79 -2.65
CA ALA A 105 -6.75 13.42 -2.84
C ALA A 105 -6.42 12.76 -1.50
N SER A 106 -6.69 11.46 -1.41
CA SER A 106 -6.19 10.62 -0.31
C SER A 106 -4.85 10.03 -0.70
N LEU A 107 -3.81 10.36 0.06
CA LEU A 107 -2.44 9.93 -0.17
C LEU A 107 -1.92 9.14 1.04
N PHE A 108 -0.95 8.28 0.83
CA PHE A 108 -0.26 7.57 1.90
C PHE A 108 0.76 8.49 2.59
N HIS A 109 1.28 8.08 3.74
CA HIS A 109 2.42 8.79 4.32
C HIS A 109 3.64 8.60 3.41
N GLY A 110 4.34 9.68 3.10
CA GLY A 110 5.45 9.67 2.18
C GLY A 110 5.91 11.05 1.76
N ASP A 111 6.94 11.06 0.93
CA ASP A 111 7.45 12.27 0.27
C ASP A 111 6.88 12.32 -1.15
N TYR A 112 6.30 13.45 -1.52
CA TYR A 112 5.60 13.67 -2.78
C TYR A 112 6.17 14.88 -3.52
N ASP A 113 6.30 14.75 -4.84
CA ASP A 113 6.51 15.88 -5.73
C ASP A 113 5.19 16.20 -6.45
N ILE A 114 4.68 17.40 -6.22
CA ILE A 114 3.45 17.93 -6.78
C ILE A 114 3.83 18.82 -7.96
N ASN A 115 3.30 18.50 -9.13
CA ASN A 115 3.44 19.31 -10.34
C ASN A 115 2.09 19.89 -10.72
N ILE A 116 2.00 21.21 -10.80
CA ILE A 116 0.78 21.94 -11.12
C ILE A 116 1.00 22.63 -12.47
N ALA A 117 0.16 22.33 -13.44
CA ALA A 117 0.21 22.94 -14.77
C ALA A 117 -1.03 23.80 -14.98
N HIS A 118 -0.85 25.06 -15.38
CA HIS A 118 -1.96 25.92 -15.75
C HIS A 118 -2.23 25.80 -17.27
N PRO A 119 -3.42 25.33 -17.69
CA PRO A 119 -3.68 24.86 -19.05
C PRO A 119 -3.59 25.95 -20.13
N LEU A 120 -3.68 27.23 -19.74
CA LEU A 120 -3.70 28.36 -20.68
C LEU A 120 -2.38 29.12 -20.78
N SER A 121 -1.50 29.02 -19.78
CA SER A 121 -0.25 29.80 -19.71
C SER A 121 0.99 28.96 -20.00
N ASN A 122 0.86 27.63 -20.15
CA ASN A 122 1.98 26.68 -20.22
C ASN A 122 2.96 26.81 -19.02
N SER A 123 2.51 27.42 -17.91
CA SER A 123 3.31 27.50 -16.69
C SER A 123 3.19 26.20 -15.90
N ILE A 124 4.31 25.74 -15.37
CA ILE A 124 4.40 24.59 -14.47
C ILE A 124 5.05 25.07 -13.18
N ALA A 125 4.39 24.79 -12.05
CA ALA A 125 4.94 24.96 -10.72
C ALA A 125 5.18 23.57 -10.10
N SER A 126 6.32 23.40 -9.43
CA SER A 126 6.70 22.16 -8.76
C SER A 126 6.94 22.42 -7.28
N HIS A 127 6.35 21.57 -6.43
CA HIS A 127 6.46 21.67 -4.98
C HIS A 127 6.67 20.29 -4.38
N SER A 128 7.44 20.20 -3.30
CA SER A 128 7.57 18.96 -2.54
C SER A 128 6.73 19.04 -1.26
N LEU A 129 5.99 17.97 -0.98
CA LEU A 129 5.13 17.80 0.18
C LEU A 129 5.52 16.52 0.91
N LYS A 130 5.59 16.58 2.23
CA LYS A 130 5.76 15.40 3.08
C LYS A 130 4.50 15.18 3.89
N LEU A 131 3.92 13.98 3.77
CA LEU A 131 2.76 13.54 4.54
C LEU A 131 3.20 12.56 5.61
N THR A 132 2.90 12.88 6.86
CA THR A 132 3.28 12.11 8.04
C THR A 132 2.08 11.74 8.89
N SER A 133 2.30 10.83 9.84
CA SER A 133 1.26 10.40 10.79
C SER A 133 0.70 11.53 11.66
N ASP A 134 1.45 12.62 11.84
CA ASP A 134 1.05 13.76 12.66
C ASP A 134 0.10 14.70 11.90
N ASP A 135 0.00 14.57 10.57
CA ASP A 135 -0.84 15.39 9.69
C ASP A 135 -2.31 14.95 9.66
N SER A 136 -2.80 14.27 10.71
CA SER A 136 -4.16 13.72 10.83
C SER A 136 -5.30 14.77 10.81
N GLN A 137 -4.95 16.06 10.85
CA GLN A 137 -5.80 17.22 10.55
C GLN A 137 -5.04 18.11 9.56
N PRO A 138 -4.97 17.74 8.27
CA PRO A 138 -4.12 18.46 7.34
C PRO A 138 -4.72 19.83 7.09
N SER A 139 -3.95 20.88 7.36
CA SER A 139 -4.25 22.21 6.83
C SER A 139 -4.17 22.14 5.31
N PRO A 140 -5.03 22.84 4.55
CA PRO A 140 -4.96 22.82 3.09
C PRO A 140 -3.57 23.25 2.64
N PHE A 141 -2.96 22.46 1.75
CA PHE A 141 -1.72 22.85 1.09
C PHE A 141 -2.05 23.86 -0.01
N VAL A 142 -1.75 25.14 0.24
CA VAL A 142 -2.08 26.24 -0.67
C VAL A 142 -0.86 26.58 -1.53
N VAL A 143 -1.08 26.59 -2.85
CA VAL A 143 -0.08 27.03 -3.84
C VAL A 143 -0.64 28.19 -4.64
N HIS A 144 0.19 29.20 -4.87
CA HIS A 144 -0.11 30.31 -5.78
C HIS A 144 0.63 30.07 -7.10
N VAL A 145 -0.11 29.92 -8.20
CA VAL A 145 0.40 29.69 -9.56
C VAL A 145 0.20 30.93 -10.42
#